data_AF-A0A1Y5I916-F1
#
_entry.id   AF-A0A1Y5I916-F1
#
_cell.length_a   1.000
_cell.length_b   1.000
_cell.length_c   1.000
_cell.angle_alpha   90.00
_cell.angle_beta   90.00
_cell.angle_gamma   90.00
#
_symmetry.space_group_name_H-M   'P 1'
#
loop_
_entity.id
_entity.type
_entity.pdbx_description
1 polymer ?
#
loop_
_entity_poly.entity_id
_entity_poly.type
_entity_poly.pdbx_seq_one_letter_code
_entity_poly.pdbx_strand_id
1 'polypeptide(L)'
;MDEPTESGARCGVFLRAFHAAVASCAVPPTAQEFVRAFPGLAPTHHEALYELHRDVLTAWAKRSREEFETICEEEEIAQRLNAIDAMCARAGMGDLDVASNAARVAYGGKTPDEVARNTRAAAKKMEAAALREIADGLEASARAKIGELETKRAAVRSAANGLKSSESGGEKIFEASMQWSARAPQALRS
;
A
#
# COMPACT_ATOMS: atom_id res chain seq x y z
N MET A 1 9.25 -13.93 -25.06
CA MET A 1 10.60 -13.34 -25.19
C MET A 1 10.58 -12.14 -24.29
N ASP A 2 11.06 -12.32 -23.07
CA ASP A 2 11.16 -11.23 -22.11
C ASP A 2 12.28 -10.30 -22.58
N GLU A 3 11.95 -9.04 -22.82
CA GLU A 3 12.95 -8.00 -23.05
C GLU A 3 13.86 -7.90 -21.81
N PRO A 4 15.18 -7.75 -21.97
CA PRO A 4 16.05 -7.49 -20.83
C PRO A 4 15.59 -6.15 -20.25
N THR A 5 15.07 -6.20 -19.03
CA THR A 5 14.77 -5.02 -18.23
C THR A 5 16.01 -4.13 -18.27
N GLU A 6 15.92 -3.00 -18.99
CA GLU A 6 17.00 -2.02 -19.09
C GLU A 6 17.53 -1.75 -17.69
N SER A 7 18.76 -2.18 -17.43
CA SER A 7 19.41 -1.95 -16.14
C SER A 7 19.48 -0.43 -15.96
N GLY A 8 18.79 0.10 -14.95
CA GLY A 8 18.68 1.53 -14.72
C GLY A 8 20.07 2.16 -14.61
N ALA A 9 20.16 3.45 -14.94
CA ALA A 9 21.44 4.18 -15.01
C ALA A 9 22.30 3.99 -13.74
N ARG A 10 21.66 3.92 -12.57
CA ARG A 10 22.33 3.72 -11.27
C ARG A 10 22.91 2.31 -11.11
N CYS A 11 22.21 1.28 -11.57
CA CYS A 11 22.72 -0.09 -11.58
C CYS A 11 23.98 -0.18 -12.45
N GLY A 12 23.94 0.39 -13.66
CA GLY A 12 25.10 0.44 -14.54
C GLY A 12 26.30 1.17 -13.94
N VAL A 13 26.09 2.30 -13.24
CA VAL A 13 27.16 3.02 -12.54
C VAL A 13 27.75 2.20 -11.40
N PHE A 14 26.89 1.56 -10.60
CA PHE A 14 27.32 0.73 -9.46
C PHE A 14 28.21 -0.43 -9.91
N LEU A 15 27.77 -1.20 -10.92
CA LEU A 15 28.55 -2.31 -11.48
C LEU A 15 29.90 -1.82 -12.03
N ARG A 16 29.90 -0.74 -12.82
CA ARG A 16 31.14 -0.17 -13.37
C ARG A 16 32.10 0.30 -12.28
N ALA A 17 31.60 0.91 -11.21
CA ALA A 17 32.44 1.36 -10.10
C ALA A 17 33.14 0.19 -9.41
N PHE A 18 32.41 -0.90 -9.16
CA PHE A 18 33.00 -2.11 -8.57
C PHE A 18 34.06 -2.74 -9.49
N HIS A 19 33.74 -2.95 -10.77
CA HIS A 19 34.69 -3.52 -11.72
C HIS A 19 35.95 -2.65 -11.87
N ALA A 20 35.81 -1.33 -11.88
CA ALA A 20 36.94 -0.40 -11.91
C ALA A 20 37.79 -0.48 -10.65
N ALA A 21 37.18 -0.59 -9.47
CA ALA A 21 37.90 -0.76 -8.20
C ALA A 21 38.69 -2.08 -8.17
N VAL A 22 38.06 -3.19 -8.56
CA VAL A 22 38.73 -4.49 -8.66
C VAL A 22 39.89 -4.44 -9.66
N ALA A 23 39.68 -3.84 -10.83
CA ALA A 23 40.73 -3.67 -11.84
C ALA A 23 41.90 -2.84 -11.30
N SER A 24 41.63 -1.76 -10.58
CA SER A 24 42.66 -0.93 -9.96
C SER A 24 43.46 -1.68 -8.89
N CYS A 25 42.82 -2.54 -8.10
CA CYS A 25 43.49 -3.35 -7.07
C CYS A 25 44.29 -4.52 -7.66
N ALA A 26 43.89 -5.00 -8.83
CA ALA A 26 44.52 -6.14 -9.51
C ALA A 26 45.73 -5.75 -10.38
N VAL A 27 46.07 -4.47 -10.47
CA VAL A 27 47.26 -4.02 -11.21
C VAL A 27 48.51 -4.55 -10.49
N PRO A 28 49.29 -5.45 -11.11
CA PRO A 28 50.49 -5.95 -10.46
C PRO A 28 51.53 -4.82 -10.33
N PRO A 29 52.30 -4.79 -9.23
CA PRO A 29 53.48 -3.94 -9.16
C PRO A 29 54.48 -4.36 -10.24
N THR A 30 55.45 -3.51 -10.53
CA THR A 30 56.54 -3.90 -11.43
C THR A 30 57.35 -5.05 -10.81
N ALA A 31 57.99 -5.87 -11.65
CA ALA A 31 58.85 -6.96 -11.18
C ALA A 31 59.94 -6.46 -10.21
N GLN A 32 60.46 -5.26 -10.43
CA GLN A 32 61.46 -4.64 -9.56
C GLN A 32 60.88 -4.28 -8.18
N GLU A 33 59.67 -3.72 -8.13
CA GLU A 33 58.98 -3.43 -6.86
C GLU A 33 58.64 -4.71 -6.11
N PHE A 34 58.20 -5.75 -6.82
CA PHE A 34 57.96 -7.07 -6.24
C PHE A 34 59.23 -7.65 -5.59
N VAL A 35 60.34 -7.72 -6.33
CA VAL A 35 61.61 -8.26 -5.81
C VAL A 35 62.13 -7.44 -4.62
N ARG A 36 61.98 -6.12 -4.63
CA ARG A 36 62.34 -5.25 -3.50
C ARG A 36 61.56 -5.58 -2.23
N ALA A 37 60.32 -6.07 -2.35
CA ALA A 37 59.54 -6.52 -1.20
C ALA A 37 60.05 -7.85 -0.61
N PHE A 38 60.88 -8.61 -1.34
CA PHE A 38 61.45 -9.89 -0.92
C PHE A 38 62.99 -9.89 -1.00
N PRO A 39 63.69 -9.09 -0.18
CA PRO A 39 65.14 -8.89 -0.30
C PRO A 39 65.99 -10.16 -0.04
N GLY A 40 65.43 -11.16 0.66
CA GLY A 40 66.10 -12.45 0.91
C GLY A 40 65.85 -13.52 -0.15
N LEU A 41 65.07 -13.21 -1.20
CA LEU A 41 64.71 -14.19 -2.22
C LEU A 41 65.88 -14.41 -3.19
N ALA A 42 66.24 -15.67 -3.46
CA ALA A 42 67.29 -15.98 -4.41
C ALA A 42 66.91 -15.52 -5.84
N PRO A 43 67.85 -14.93 -6.61
CA PRO A 43 67.58 -14.41 -7.96
C PRO A 43 66.95 -15.43 -8.91
N THR A 44 67.30 -16.71 -8.75
CA THR A 44 66.74 -17.83 -9.54
C THR A 44 65.24 -18.02 -9.38
N HIS A 45 64.63 -17.46 -8.32
CA HIS A 45 63.21 -17.59 -8.03
C HIS A 45 62.41 -16.31 -8.29
N HIS A 46 63.07 -15.20 -8.64
CA HIS A 46 62.41 -13.89 -8.81
C HIS A 46 61.33 -13.93 -9.88
N GLU A 47 61.65 -14.46 -11.06
CA GLU A 47 60.74 -14.55 -12.20
C GLU A 47 59.55 -15.49 -11.92
N ALA A 48 59.85 -16.72 -11.48
CA ALA A 48 58.81 -17.72 -11.21
C ALA A 48 57.80 -17.26 -10.13
N LEU A 49 58.27 -16.61 -9.07
CA LEU A 49 57.39 -16.10 -8.02
C LEU A 49 56.63 -14.84 -8.44
N TYR A 50 57.22 -14.00 -9.29
CA TYR A 50 56.53 -12.84 -9.83
C TYR A 50 55.40 -13.26 -10.79
N GLU A 51 55.63 -14.25 -11.66
CA GLU A 51 54.59 -14.81 -12.53
C GLU A 51 53.47 -15.44 -11.69
N LEU A 52 53.80 -16.22 -10.66
CA LEU A 52 52.80 -16.78 -9.74
C LEU A 52 52.00 -15.67 -9.04
N HIS A 53 52.65 -14.57 -8.63
CA HIS A 53 51.97 -13.43 -8.04
C HIS A 53 50.96 -12.79 -9.00
N ARG A 54 51.33 -12.63 -10.28
CA ARG A 54 50.43 -12.11 -11.33
C ARG A 54 49.24 -13.03 -11.57
N ASP A 55 49.47 -14.34 -11.58
CA ASP A 55 48.41 -15.33 -11.71
C ASP A 55 47.42 -15.26 -10.53
N VAL A 56 47.93 -15.11 -9.31
CA VAL A 56 47.11 -14.93 -8.10
C VAL A 56 46.26 -13.67 -8.20
N LEU A 57 46.83 -12.53 -8.62
CA LEU A 57 46.08 -11.28 -8.79
C LEU A 57 44.99 -11.42 -9.86
N THR A 58 45.29 -12.09 -10.97
CA THR A 58 44.33 -12.35 -12.05
C THR A 58 43.19 -13.25 -11.58
N ALA A 59 43.51 -14.33 -10.88
CA ALA A 59 42.53 -15.26 -10.33
C ALA A 59 41.65 -14.60 -9.25
N TRP A 60 42.26 -13.79 -8.37
CA TRP A 60 41.55 -12.99 -7.38
C TRP A 60 40.55 -12.04 -8.05
N ALA A 61 41.00 -11.25 -9.02
CA ALA A 61 40.15 -10.29 -9.73
C ALA A 61 38.98 -10.97 -10.46
N LYS A 62 39.20 -12.16 -11.02
CA LYS A 62 38.14 -12.96 -11.63
C LYS A 62 37.12 -13.42 -10.57
N ARG A 63 37.58 -14.09 -9.51
CA ARG A 63 36.70 -14.61 -8.45
C ARG A 63 35.93 -13.51 -7.74
N SER A 64 36.56 -12.36 -7.49
CA SER A 64 35.89 -11.21 -6.87
C SER A 64 34.76 -10.66 -7.74
N ARG A 65 34.87 -10.74 -9.07
CA ARG A 65 33.79 -10.33 -9.97
C ARG A 65 32.66 -11.35 -10.00
N GLU A 66 32.99 -12.64 -10.08
CA GLU A 66 32.00 -13.74 -10.06
C GLU A 66 31.20 -13.75 -8.73
N GLU A 67 31.89 -13.56 -7.60
CA GLU A 67 31.24 -13.48 -6.29
C GLU A 67 30.34 -12.24 -6.18
N PHE A 68 30.81 -11.10 -6.70
CA PHE A 68 30.02 -9.87 -6.70
C PHE A 68 28.75 -9.99 -7.56
N GLU A 69 28.84 -10.66 -8.71
CA GLU A 69 27.68 -10.95 -9.55
C GLU A 69 26.67 -11.83 -8.80
N THR A 70 27.15 -12.88 -8.13
CA THR A 70 26.32 -13.74 -7.25
C THR A 70 25.62 -12.92 -6.17
N ILE A 71 26.34 -12.07 -5.44
CA ILE A 71 25.77 -11.20 -4.41
C ILE A 71 24.74 -10.23 -5.02
N CYS A 72 25.00 -9.67 -6.20
CA CYS A 72 24.07 -8.76 -6.86
C CYS A 72 22.75 -9.45 -7.24
N GLU A 73 22.83 -10.71 -7.64
CA GLU A 73 21.67 -11.56 -7.92
C GLU A 73 20.91 -11.91 -6.63
N GLU A 74 21.62 -12.40 -5.61
CA GLU A 74 21.04 -12.81 -4.32
C GLU A 74 20.31 -11.66 -3.60
N GLU A 75 20.90 -10.46 -3.61
CA GLU A 75 20.35 -9.28 -2.94
C GLU A 75 19.38 -8.48 -3.82
N GLU A 76 19.11 -8.97 -5.04
CA GLU A 76 18.24 -8.31 -6.03
C GLU A 76 18.64 -6.84 -6.28
N ILE A 77 19.95 -6.56 -6.32
CA ILE A 77 20.48 -5.19 -6.36
C ILE A 77 19.93 -4.41 -7.55
N ALA A 78 19.85 -5.02 -8.72
CA ALA A 78 19.31 -4.40 -9.92
C ALA A 78 17.85 -3.94 -9.71
N GLN A 79 17.00 -4.78 -9.11
CA GLN A 79 15.61 -4.45 -8.85
C GLN A 79 15.48 -3.29 -7.85
N ARG A 80 16.27 -3.33 -6.77
CA ARG A 80 16.26 -2.28 -5.74
C ARG A 80 16.73 -0.94 -6.29
N LEU A 81 17.81 -0.92 -7.07
CA LEU A 81 18.32 0.32 -7.68
C LEU A 81 17.35 0.87 -8.73
N ASN A 82 16.73 0.01 -9.55
CA ASN A 82 15.70 0.42 -10.50
C ASN A 82 14.45 0.97 -9.79
N ALA A 83 14.05 0.39 -8.67
CA ALA A 83 12.94 0.90 -7.86
C ALA A 83 13.23 2.30 -7.32
N ILE A 84 14.48 2.56 -6.90
CA ILE A 84 14.90 3.89 -6.47
C ILE A 84 14.88 4.86 -7.65
N ASP A 85 15.39 4.48 -8.83
CA ASP A 85 15.33 5.33 -10.03
C ASP A 85 13.88 5.66 -10.41
N ALA A 86 12.96 4.69 -10.33
CA ALA A 86 11.53 4.92 -10.53
C ALA A 86 10.91 5.84 -9.46
N MET A 87 11.32 5.74 -8.20
CA MET A 87 10.89 6.66 -7.14
C MET A 87 11.41 8.09 -7.39
N CYS A 88 12.66 8.23 -7.80
CA CYS A 88 13.25 9.52 -8.17
C CYS A 88 12.51 10.15 -9.36
N ALA A 89 12.26 9.38 -10.42
CA ALA A 89 11.52 9.83 -11.59
C ALA A 89 10.10 10.32 -11.22
N ARG A 90 9.36 9.54 -10.42
CA ARG A 90 8.01 9.94 -9.93
C ARG A 90 8.02 11.21 -9.09
N ALA A 91 9.12 11.47 -8.38
CA ALA A 91 9.29 12.69 -7.60
C ALA A 91 9.83 13.87 -8.42
N GLY A 92 10.02 13.72 -9.74
CA GLY A 92 10.60 14.75 -10.60
C GLY A 92 12.11 14.97 -10.41
N MET A 93 12.79 14.06 -9.73
CA MET A 93 14.23 14.09 -9.45
C MET A 93 15.02 13.40 -10.58
N GLY A 94 14.77 13.80 -11.83
CA GLY A 94 15.35 13.15 -13.02
C GLY A 94 16.76 13.59 -13.39
N ASP A 95 17.18 14.79 -12.95
CA ASP A 95 18.43 15.43 -13.40
C ASP A 95 19.26 15.91 -12.19
N LEU A 96 19.51 14.98 -11.27
CA LEU A 96 20.44 15.24 -10.17
C LEU A 96 21.85 15.14 -10.74
N ASP A 97 22.39 16.27 -11.21
CA ASP A 97 23.83 16.40 -11.45
C ASP A 97 24.58 16.12 -10.14
N VAL A 98 24.99 14.87 -9.98
CA VAL A 98 25.62 14.33 -8.76
C VAL A 98 26.94 15.07 -8.49
N ALA A 99 27.63 15.52 -9.55
CA ALA A 99 28.87 16.27 -9.43
C ALA A 99 28.64 17.67 -8.84
N SER A 100 27.57 18.36 -9.25
CA SER A 100 27.23 19.68 -8.70
C SER A 100 26.66 19.64 -7.28
N ASN A 101 26.06 18.51 -6.85
CA ASN A 101 25.32 18.42 -5.58
C ASN A 101 26.05 17.69 -4.44
N ALA A 102 27.23 17.13 -4.67
CA ALA A 102 28.01 16.42 -3.65
C ALA A 102 28.34 17.27 -2.41
N ALA A 103 28.41 18.60 -2.55
CA ALA A 103 28.65 19.54 -1.44
C ALA A 103 27.40 19.93 -0.64
N ARG A 104 26.18 19.56 -1.08
CA ARG A 104 24.89 19.98 -0.48
C ARG A 104 24.23 18.90 0.39
N VAL A 105 24.99 17.95 0.91
CA VAL A 105 24.44 16.85 1.71
C VAL A 105 24.18 17.32 3.15
N ALA A 106 23.07 18.02 3.34
CA ALA A 106 22.40 18.10 4.61
C ALA A 106 21.04 17.41 4.46
N TYR A 107 20.82 16.32 5.20
CA TYR A 107 19.53 15.64 5.26
C TYR A 107 18.50 16.60 5.89
N GLY A 108 17.69 17.25 5.05
CA GLY A 108 16.54 18.06 5.46
C GLY A 108 15.22 17.27 5.49
N GLY A 109 15.29 15.94 5.50
CA GLY A 109 14.12 15.07 5.44
C GLY A 109 13.37 15.03 6.77
N LYS A 110 12.06 14.77 6.70
CA LYS A 110 11.23 14.51 7.88
C LYS A 110 11.81 13.35 8.68
N THR A 111 11.75 13.47 10.01
CA THR A 111 12.16 12.39 10.90
C THR A 111 11.24 11.17 10.75
N PRO A 112 11.71 9.94 11.03
CA PRO A 112 10.87 8.74 10.97
C PRO A 112 9.56 8.86 11.78
N ASP A 113 9.62 9.55 12.92
CA ASP A 113 8.45 9.84 13.76
C ASP A 113 7.45 10.77 13.09
N GLU A 114 7.91 11.80 12.38
CA GLU A 114 7.05 12.68 11.60
C GLU A 114 6.40 11.95 10.42
N VAL A 115 7.12 11.05 9.77
CA VAL A 115 6.54 10.18 8.73
C VAL A 115 5.46 9.28 9.34
N ALA A 116 5.76 8.59 10.44
CA ALA A 116 4.80 7.70 11.09
C ALA A 116 3.55 8.42 11.62
N ARG A 117 3.69 9.64 12.13
CA ARG A 117 2.57 10.50 12.55
C ARG A 117 1.72 10.92 11.35
N ASN A 118 2.36 11.35 10.26
CA ASN A 118 1.64 11.77 9.05
C ASN A 118 0.88 10.60 8.42
N THR A 119 1.47 9.41 8.34
CA THR A 119 0.81 8.22 7.80
C THR A 119 -0.38 7.80 8.67
N ARG A 120 -0.23 7.82 10.01
CA ARG A 120 -1.35 7.57 10.93
C ARG A 120 -2.46 8.60 10.82
N ALA A 121 -2.12 9.88 10.67
CA ALA A 121 -3.10 10.95 10.50
C ALA A 121 -3.88 10.80 9.18
N ALA A 122 -3.21 10.42 8.09
CA ALA A 122 -3.85 10.14 6.81
C ALA A 122 -4.81 8.95 6.90
N ALA A 123 -4.37 7.84 7.52
CA ALA A 123 -5.22 6.67 7.74
C ALA A 123 -6.48 7.00 8.57
N LYS A 124 -6.32 7.73 9.68
CA LYS A 124 -7.46 8.18 10.51
C LYS A 124 -8.42 9.10 9.76
N LYS A 125 -7.92 9.94 8.84
CA LYS A 125 -8.77 10.80 8.03
C LYS A 125 -9.64 10.00 7.06
N MET A 126 -9.08 8.94 6.46
CA MET A 126 -9.83 8.04 5.59
C MET A 126 -10.87 7.23 6.37
N GLU A 127 -10.50 6.69 7.53
CA GLU A 127 -11.41 5.96 8.41
C GLU A 127 -12.57 6.86 8.89
N ALA A 128 -12.28 8.09 9.32
CA ALA A 128 -13.30 9.04 9.73
C ALA A 128 -14.26 9.42 8.59
N ALA A 129 -13.78 9.46 7.34
CA ALA A 129 -14.65 9.70 6.19
C ALA A 129 -15.61 8.52 5.95
N ALA A 130 -15.10 7.28 5.99
CA ALA A 130 -15.91 6.07 5.83
C ALA A 130 -16.96 5.94 6.96
N LEU A 131 -16.58 6.22 8.21
CA LEU A 131 -17.50 6.16 9.34
C LEU A 131 -18.62 7.22 9.25
N ARG A 132 -18.32 8.41 8.72
CA ARG A 132 -19.36 9.43 8.46
C ARG A 132 -20.35 8.96 7.40
N GLU A 133 -19.86 8.39 6.32
CA GLU A 133 -20.73 7.84 5.27
C GLU A 133 -21.67 6.74 5.81
N ILE A 134 -21.14 5.85 6.66
CA ILE A 134 -21.96 4.83 7.33
C ILE A 134 -23.00 5.48 8.27
N ALA A 135 -22.60 6.48 9.05
CA ALA A 135 -23.51 7.18 9.96
C ALA A 135 -24.65 7.88 9.19
N ASP A 136 -24.33 8.58 8.10
CA ASP A 136 -25.32 9.23 7.23
C ASP A 136 -26.29 8.21 6.62
N GLY A 137 -25.79 7.05 6.19
CA GLY A 137 -26.62 5.95 5.70
C GLY A 137 -27.55 5.36 6.76
N LEU A 138 -27.06 5.19 7.99
CA LEU A 138 -27.86 4.70 9.12
C LEU A 138 -28.92 5.73 9.54
N GLU A 139 -28.60 7.02 9.56
CA GLU A 139 -29.57 8.09 9.82
C GLU A 139 -30.69 8.11 8.77
N ALA A 140 -30.35 7.99 7.49
CA ALA A 140 -31.34 7.92 6.41
C ALA A 140 -32.27 6.71 6.58
N SER A 141 -31.71 5.54 6.91
CA SER A 141 -32.49 4.33 7.18
C SER A 141 -33.40 4.49 8.39
N ALA A 142 -32.92 5.13 9.47
CA ALA A 142 -33.71 5.40 10.66
C ALA A 142 -34.87 6.35 10.36
N ARG A 143 -34.64 7.43 9.60
CA ARG A 143 -35.69 8.37 9.17
C ARG A 143 -36.76 7.68 8.31
N ALA A 144 -36.35 6.81 7.38
CA ALA A 144 -37.27 6.03 6.58
C ALA A 144 -38.17 5.12 7.45
N LYS A 145 -37.56 4.38 8.39
CA LYS A 145 -38.30 3.52 9.34
C LYS A 145 -39.25 4.31 10.24
N ILE A 146 -38.86 5.50 10.69
CA ILE A 146 -39.75 6.39 11.47
C ILE A 146 -40.96 6.79 10.63
N GLY A 147 -40.77 7.20 9.37
CA GLY A 147 -41.87 7.52 8.47
C GLY A 147 -42.81 6.33 8.21
N GLU A 148 -42.27 5.12 8.04
CA GLU A 148 -43.08 3.90 7.94
C GLU A 148 -43.88 3.61 9.23
N LEU A 149 -43.31 3.86 10.40
CA LEU A 149 -44.03 3.67 11.66
C LEU A 149 -45.14 4.72 11.85
N GLU A 150 -44.91 5.97 11.44
CA GLU A 150 -45.90 7.03 11.51
C GLU A 150 -47.08 6.78 10.57
N THR A 151 -46.82 6.35 9.34
CA THR A 151 -47.87 5.95 8.38
C THR A 151 -48.67 4.75 8.90
N LYS A 152 -48.01 3.72 9.45
CA LYS A 152 -48.69 2.59 10.11
C LYS A 152 -49.54 3.05 11.30
N ARG A 153 -49.03 3.96 12.15
CA ARG A 153 -49.78 4.55 13.27
C ARG A 153 -51.00 5.37 12.81
N ALA A 154 -50.90 6.08 11.69
CA ALA A 154 -52.02 6.80 11.10
C ALA A 154 -53.09 5.84 10.56
N ALA A 155 -52.68 4.77 9.87
CA ALA A 155 -53.59 3.74 9.37
C ALA A 155 -54.33 3.03 10.51
N VAL A 156 -53.64 2.66 11.59
CA VAL A 156 -54.25 2.05 12.78
C VAL A 156 -55.26 3.00 13.43
N ARG A 157 -54.93 4.30 13.57
CA ARG A 157 -55.88 5.30 14.09
C ARG A 157 -57.11 5.44 13.21
N SER A 158 -56.94 5.47 11.88
CA SER A 158 -58.05 5.54 10.93
C SER A 158 -58.96 4.30 11.03
N ALA A 159 -58.36 3.10 11.11
CA ALA A 159 -59.10 1.85 11.27
C ALA A 159 -59.87 1.80 12.60
N ALA A 160 -59.24 2.22 13.70
CA ALA A 160 -59.88 2.29 15.01
C ALA A 160 -61.06 3.28 15.04
N ASN A 161 -60.92 4.45 14.40
CA ASN A 161 -62.01 5.42 14.26
C ASN A 161 -63.14 4.87 13.37
N GLY A 162 -62.80 4.16 12.29
CA GLY A 162 -63.76 3.45 11.44
C GLY A 162 -64.57 2.42 12.21
N LEU A 163 -63.92 1.62 13.06
CA LEU A 163 -64.58 0.61 13.89
C LEU A 163 -65.57 1.24 14.88
N LYS A 164 -65.16 2.29 15.61
CA LYS A 164 -66.05 3.04 16.52
C LYS A 164 -67.28 3.61 15.80
N SER A 165 -67.09 4.12 14.58
CA SER A 165 -68.20 4.65 13.78
C SER A 165 -69.15 3.54 13.32
N SER A 166 -68.62 2.38 12.94
CA SER A 166 -69.41 1.20 12.54
C SER A 166 -70.17 0.59 13.72
N GLU A 167 -69.59 0.56 14.92
CA GLU A 167 -70.22 0.10 16.15
C GLU A 167 -71.42 0.98 16.52
N SER A 168 -71.26 2.31 16.45
CA SER A 168 -72.38 3.25 16.63
C SER A 168 -73.46 3.14 15.53
N GLY A 169 -73.08 2.75 14.32
CA GLY A 169 -74.02 2.47 13.23
C GLY A 169 -74.78 1.17 13.47
N GLY A 170 -74.10 0.14 13.98
CA GLY A 170 -74.69 -1.14 14.37
C GLY A 170 -75.68 -1.01 15.52
N GLU A 171 -75.36 -0.20 16.53
CA GLU A 171 -76.29 0.14 17.62
C GLU A 171 -77.56 0.82 17.10
N LYS A 172 -77.43 1.80 16.19
CA LYS A 172 -78.58 2.47 15.57
C LYS A 172 -79.43 1.54 14.72
N ILE A 173 -78.81 0.62 13.97
CA ILE A 173 -79.53 -0.39 13.18
C ILE A 173 -80.25 -1.38 14.10
N PHE A 174 -79.60 -1.81 15.19
CA PHE A 174 -80.20 -2.70 16.18
C PHE A 174 -81.40 -2.03 16.88
N GLU A 175 -81.25 -0.76 17.27
CA GLU A 175 -82.33 0.02 17.88
C GLU A 175 -83.51 0.21 16.92
N ALA A 176 -83.25 0.54 15.65
CA ALA A 176 -84.28 0.61 14.61
C ALA A 176 -84.99 -0.73 14.37
N SER A 177 -84.24 -1.85 14.38
CA SER A 177 -84.79 -3.20 14.24
C SER A 177 -85.68 -3.58 15.43
N MET A 178 -85.30 -3.23 16.66
CA MET A 178 -86.11 -3.44 17.86
C MET A 178 -87.40 -2.62 17.83
N GLN A 179 -87.32 -1.36 17.40
CA GLN A 179 -88.50 -0.50 17.23
C GLN A 179 -89.46 -1.02 16.16
N TRP A 180 -88.95 -1.62 15.09
CA TRP A 180 -89.77 -2.24 14.04
C TRP A 180 -90.43 -3.53 14.52
N SER A 181 -89.68 -4.39 15.23
CA SER A 181 -90.18 -5.61 15.86
C SER A 181 -91.30 -5.32 16.89
N ALA A 182 -91.15 -4.25 17.69
CA ALA A 182 -92.19 -3.82 18.64
C ALA A 182 -93.48 -3.32 17.96
N ARG A 183 -93.43 -2.97 16.68
CA ARG A 183 -94.60 -2.58 15.86
C ARG A 183 -95.18 -3.73 15.04
N ALA A 184 -94.54 -4.90 15.05
CA ALA A 184 -95.09 -6.08 14.39
C ALA A 184 -96.38 -6.51 15.11
N PRO A 185 -97.47 -6.77 14.39
CA PRO A 185 -98.73 -7.19 15.01
C PRO A 185 -98.51 -8.50 15.75
N GLN A 186 -98.82 -8.52 17.05
CA GLN A 186 -98.79 -9.76 17.81
C GLN A 186 -99.81 -10.72 17.22
N ALA A 187 -99.37 -11.93 16.86
CA ALA A 187 -100.26 -12.98 16.42
C ALA A 187 -101.32 -13.22 17.51
N LEU A 188 -102.59 -13.00 17.16
CA LEU A 188 -103.73 -13.33 18.01
C LEU A 188 -103.63 -14.80 18.38
N ARG A 189 -103.38 -15.07 19.67
CA ARG A 189 -103.46 -16.42 20.23
C ARG A 189 -104.91 -16.88 20.11
N SER A 190 -105.14 -17.90 19.28
CA SER A 190 -106.35 -18.73 19.27
C SER A 190 -106.39 -19.64 20.48
#